data_AF-A0A8H3FI61-F1
#
_entry.id   AF-A0A8H3FI61-F1
#
_cell.length_a   1.000
_cell.length_b   1.000
_cell.length_c   1.000
_cell.angle_alpha   90.00
_cell.angle_beta   90.00
_cell.angle_gamma   90.00
#
_symmetry.space_group_name_H-M   'P 1'
#
loop_
_entity.id
_entity.type
_entity.pdbx_description
1 polymer ?
#
loop_
_entity_poly.entity_id
_entity_poly.type
_entity_poly.pdbx_seq_one_letter_code
_entity_poly.pdbx_strand_id
1 'polypeptide(L)'
;MDPLSIATASASLAKTAYGLVKALSSGIDAATSVDATLQAFAGEVSALAHALGLVDQAFRNSRLRDLGTSANHKFVNEVSQSLRTLLTDCEDILVKLDSIIQSASKAYRNTVFRKSVTALRLDFKSASIAQVRQQIQSYNAAMQMTLSMLNISLLLAQDLPIPKDTAPLALSVKALEEWKESLQSKLSNPVVSDSDDPSSGKTRNLNQYLQISESLLSNASEYHGSSRNTVVTDVADGELVGSVVDLAPGGHSTVESWRKDINEELLESEKHKASIDRKRLEQALKKLDVRNRVARKVHGASAHRSYDEAWTDCNEAVRSISAACRRRNLRYSDTYFDLELDLKTKMFPNCLIGLRDQYADHSSLAKPRGVKRVHRIFSNPEFYIEGAKRIRIREERPGGNCWLLAALCGLGSGENFELIERLCVARDEAIGIYGFVFYRDGQWIYSIVDDKLYLKHADYDKSSQKEWAREGDFSDAEEEYRKIFLEGSRALYFAKCLLKNEIWLPLLEKAFAKAHGHYNALYGGLTGEAIEDLTGGVTTEILTSDILDVNRFWTDELLHVNSRFIIGCATGRFDEWQGDVNGERKDIQLKRAFTVIEACEVTHDGRMYRLLNLRNPWGKTEWSGAWSHGSVE
;
A
#
# COMPACT_ATOMS: atom_id res chain seq x y z
N MET A 1 12.08 -10.36 33.21
CA MET A 1 12.31 -8.93 32.93
C MET A 1 10.99 -8.31 32.51
N ASP A 2 10.79 -7.07 32.93
CA ASP A 2 9.71 -6.16 32.54
C ASP A 2 9.49 -6.15 31.00
N PRO A 3 8.23 -6.20 30.50
CA PRO A 3 7.86 -5.83 29.13
C PRO A 3 8.64 -4.64 28.53
N LEU A 4 8.91 -3.59 29.32
CA LEU A 4 9.64 -2.40 28.87
C LEU A 4 11.10 -2.69 28.46
N SER A 5 11.71 -3.76 29.01
CA SER A 5 13.04 -4.23 28.60
C SER A 5 13.01 -4.88 27.22
N ILE A 6 11.98 -5.67 26.91
CA ILE A 6 11.76 -6.27 25.59
C ILE A 6 11.50 -5.16 24.56
N ALA A 7 10.68 -4.17 24.91
CA ALA A 7 10.45 -2.99 24.08
C ALA A 7 11.78 -2.27 23.76
N THR A 8 12.54 -1.90 24.80
CA THR A 8 13.81 -1.17 24.67
C THR A 8 14.85 -1.93 23.84
N ALA A 9 14.96 -3.26 24.01
CA ALA A 9 15.83 -4.10 23.18
C ALA A 9 15.37 -4.11 21.71
N SER A 10 14.08 -4.28 21.46
CA SER A 10 13.50 -4.30 20.10
C SER A 10 13.69 -2.95 19.38
N ALA A 11 13.51 -1.83 20.08
CA ALA A 11 13.76 -0.48 19.56
C ALA A 11 15.23 -0.24 19.21
N SER A 12 16.15 -0.73 20.05
CA SER A 12 17.59 -0.66 19.79
C SER A 12 17.97 -1.43 18.52
N LEU A 13 17.48 -2.67 18.39
CA LEU A 13 17.74 -3.53 17.23
C LEU A 13 17.12 -2.98 15.95
N ALA A 14 15.89 -2.44 16.01
CA ALA A 14 15.27 -1.76 14.88
C ALA A 14 16.12 -0.58 14.40
N LYS A 15 16.63 0.26 15.33
CA LYS A 15 17.52 1.38 15.01
C LYS A 15 18.82 0.92 14.36
N THR A 16 19.44 -0.15 14.87
CA THR A 16 20.65 -0.76 14.28
C THR A 16 20.36 -1.28 12.86
N ALA A 17 19.26 -2.00 12.66
CA ALA A 17 18.86 -2.51 11.36
C ALA A 17 18.59 -1.39 10.33
N TYR A 18 17.88 -0.31 10.70
CA TYR A 18 17.72 0.86 9.82
C TYR A 18 19.05 1.56 9.50
N GLY A 19 20.01 1.58 10.44
CA GLY A 19 21.38 2.04 10.18
C GLY A 19 22.08 1.22 9.10
N LEU A 20 21.91 -0.10 9.12
CA LEU A 20 22.47 -1.02 8.12
C LEU A 20 21.74 -0.92 6.77
N VAL A 21 20.42 -0.73 6.74
CA VAL A 21 19.66 -0.40 5.51
C VAL A 21 20.23 0.85 4.86
N LYS A 22 20.52 1.90 5.63
CA LYS A 22 21.12 3.14 5.12
C LYS A 22 22.52 2.90 4.54
N ALA A 23 23.34 2.09 5.20
CA ALA A 23 24.67 1.73 4.69
C ALA A 23 24.59 0.95 3.36
N LEU A 24 23.71 -0.05 3.27
CA LEU A 24 23.45 -0.81 2.05
C LEU A 24 22.95 0.10 0.91
N SER A 25 21.99 0.98 1.21
CA SER A 25 21.37 1.89 0.23
C SER A 25 22.38 2.94 -0.29
N SER A 26 23.25 3.48 0.57
CA SER A 26 24.33 4.38 0.13
C SER A 26 25.34 3.71 -0.83
N GLY A 27 25.39 2.38 -0.83
CA GLY A 27 26.16 1.59 -1.79
C GLY A 27 25.49 1.47 -3.16
N ILE A 28 24.16 1.55 -3.21
CA ILE A 28 23.35 1.52 -4.44
C ILE A 28 23.43 2.88 -5.13
N ASP A 29 23.24 3.98 -4.41
CA ASP A 29 23.30 5.36 -4.94
C ASP A 29 24.68 5.72 -5.54
N ALA A 30 25.74 5.00 -5.15
CA ALA A 30 27.11 5.18 -5.65
C ALA A 30 27.47 4.27 -6.85
N ALA A 31 26.55 3.41 -7.30
CA ALA A 31 26.75 2.50 -8.42
C ALA A 31 26.04 3.02 -9.68
N THR A 32 26.73 3.01 -10.82
CA THR A 32 26.17 3.39 -12.14
C THR A 32 25.18 2.36 -12.72
N SER A 33 24.83 1.33 -11.96
CA SER A 33 23.87 0.28 -12.32
C SER A 33 23.18 -0.24 -11.06
N VAL A 34 21.85 -0.39 -11.11
CA VAL A 34 21.06 -0.91 -9.98
C VAL A 34 21.36 -2.40 -9.76
N ASP A 35 22.05 -2.72 -8.65
CA ASP A 35 22.17 -4.11 -8.19
C ASP A 35 20.86 -4.52 -7.50
N ALA A 36 19.95 -5.10 -8.27
CA ALA A 36 18.67 -5.60 -7.78
C ALA A 36 18.81 -6.62 -6.64
N THR A 37 19.95 -7.32 -6.53
CA THR A 37 20.22 -8.26 -5.42
C THR A 37 20.49 -7.49 -4.13
N LEU A 38 21.27 -6.41 -4.21
CA LEU A 38 21.56 -5.51 -3.10
C LEU A 38 20.31 -4.75 -2.65
N GLN A 39 19.48 -4.31 -3.60
CA GLN A 39 18.19 -3.66 -3.33
C GLN A 39 17.20 -4.62 -2.65
N ALA A 40 17.05 -5.85 -3.15
CA ALA A 40 16.20 -6.86 -2.51
C ALA A 40 16.68 -7.19 -1.09
N PHE A 41 18.00 -7.32 -0.88
CA PHE A 41 18.57 -7.58 0.44
C PHE A 41 18.36 -6.41 1.41
N ALA A 42 18.51 -5.15 0.95
CA ALA A 42 18.18 -3.98 1.77
C ALA A 42 16.68 -3.95 2.16
N GLY A 43 15.79 -4.37 1.26
CA GLY A 43 14.36 -4.55 1.55
C GLY A 43 14.09 -5.60 2.64
N GLU A 44 14.81 -6.72 2.64
CA GLU A 44 14.68 -7.77 3.67
C GLU A 44 15.16 -7.31 5.05
N VAL A 45 16.28 -6.57 5.11
CA VAL A 45 16.77 -5.94 6.36
C VAL A 45 15.76 -4.90 6.87
N SER A 46 15.15 -4.12 5.96
CA SER A 46 14.11 -3.14 6.28
C SER A 46 12.84 -3.80 6.84
N ALA A 47 12.41 -4.94 6.27
CA ALA A 47 11.26 -5.68 6.78
C ALA A 47 11.48 -6.18 8.22
N LEU A 48 12.68 -6.70 8.54
CA LEU A 48 13.06 -7.06 9.90
C LEU A 48 13.09 -5.85 10.85
N ALA A 49 13.64 -4.72 10.40
CA ALA A 49 13.67 -3.46 11.17
C ALA A 49 12.25 -2.97 11.51
N HIS A 50 11.32 -3.08 10.57
CA HIS A 50 9.92 -2.73 10.76
C HIS A 50 9.23 -3.68 11.77
N ALA A 51 9.42 -4.99 11.63
CA ALA A 51 8.84 -5.98 12.54
C ALA A 51 9.33 -5.79 14.00
N LEU A 52 10.62 -5.51 14.20
CA LEU A 52 11.19 -5.16 15.51
C LEU A 52 10.59 -3.87 16.09
N GLY A 53 10.33 -2.86 15.25
CA GLY A 53 9.66 -1.63 15.67
C GLY A 53 8.20 -1.85 16.10
N LEU A 54 7.46 -2.75 15.45
CA LEU A 54 6.11 -3.13 15.86
C LEU A 54 6.11 -3.92 17.18
N VAL A 55 7.12 -4.78 17.41
CA VAL A 55 7.29 -5.50 18.68
C VAL A 55 7.56 -4.50 19.82
N ASP A 56 8.39 -3.47 19.62
CA ASP A 56 8.56 -2.39 20.59
C ASP A 56 7.23 -1.72 20.98
N GLN A 57 6.42 -1.34 19.98
CA GLN A 57 5.12 -0.70 20.20
C GLN A 57 4.15 -1.62 20.95
N ALA A 58 4.12 -2.92 20.63
CA ALA A 58 3.29 -3.89 21.32
C ALA A 58 3.65 -3.99 22.81
N PHE A 59 4.94 -4.12 23.16
CA PHE A 59 5.37 -4.20 24.55
C PHE A 59 5.31 -2.87 25.33
N ARG A 60 5.13 -1.72 24.65
CA ARG A 60 4.81 -0.43 25.29
C ARG A 60 3.32 -0.26 25.61
N ASN A 61 2.42 -1.05 25.01
CA ASN A 61 0.98 -0.98 25.25
C ASN A 61 0.65 -1.30 26.71
N SER A 62 -0.05 -0.40 27.41
CA SER A 62 -0.39 -0.59 28.83
C SER A 62 -1.14 -1.90 29.09
N ARG A 63 -2.10 -2.28 28.23
CA ARG A 63 -2.88 -3.51 28.42
C ARG A 63 -2.02 -4.77 28.35
N LEU A 64 -1.03 -4.82 27.45
CA LEU A 64 -0.07 -5.93 27.39
C LEU A 64 0.88 -5.93 28.59
N ARG A 65 1.20 -4.76 29.16
CA ARG A 65 2.00 -4.64 30.38
C ARG A 65 1.22 -5.13 31.61
N ASP A 66 -0.06 -4.79 31.72
CA ASP A 66 -0.96 -5.23 32.79
C ASP A 66 -1.20 -6.76 32.71
N LEU A 67 -1.33 -7.30 31.50
CA LEU A 67 -1.39 -8.74 31.25
C LEU A 67 -0.09 -9.49 31.55
N GLY A 68 1.06 -8.87 31.25
CA GLY A 68 2.39 -9.45 31.52
C GLY A 68 2.82 -9.38 32.99
N THR A 69 2.24 -8.49 33.80
CA THR A 69 2.49 -8.44 35.25
C THR A 69 1.52 -9.31 36.05
N SER A 70 0.36 -9.66 35.48
CA SER A 70 -0.54 -10.65 36.07
C SER A 70 0.08 -12.05 36.06
N ALA A 71 0.20 -12.66 37.24
CA ALA A 71 0.70 -14.03 37.39
C ALA A 71 -0.18 -15.08 36.68
N ASN A 72 -1.40 -14.71 36.27
CA ASN A 72 -2.38 -15.63 35.69
C ASN A 72 -2.21 -15.87 34.19
N HIS A 73 -1.47 -15.03 33.44
CA HIS A 73 -1.36 -15.17 31.98
C HIS A 73 -0.05 -15.87 31.52
N LYS A 74 0.13 -17.12 31.96
CA LYS A 74 1.32 -17.97 31.73
C LYS A 74 1.88 -17.91 30.29
N PHE A 75 1.01 -17.93 29.28
CA PHE A 75 1.41 -17.89 27.87
C PHE A 75 2.16 -16.61 27.45
N VAL A 76 1.74 -15.43 27.94
CA VAL A 76 2.41 -14.16 27.60
C VAL A 76 3.82 -14.14 28.19
N ASN A 77 4.02 -14.78 29.35
CA ASN A 77 5.33 -14.97 29.95
C ASN A 77 6.22 -15.95 29.18
N GLU A 78 5.68 -17.06 28.67
CA GLU A 78 6.39 -18.02 27.80
C GLU A 78 6.84 -17.36 26.48
N VAL A 79 5.95 -16.65 25.79
CA VAL A 79 6.29 -15.85 24.58
C VAL A 79 7.35 -14.80 24.90
N SER A 80 7.18 -14.05 25.99
CA SER A 80 8.13 -13.01 26.42
C SER A 80 9.50 -13.55 26.84
N GLN A 81 9.58 -14.81 27.30
CA GLN A 81 10.84 -15.45 27.63
C GLN A 81 11.59 -15.87 26.38
N SER A 82 10.93 -16.59 25.46
CA SER A 82 11.57 -17.08 24.23
C SER A 82 11.88 -15.96 23.23
N LEU A 83 11.07 -14.90 23.20
CA LEU A 83 11.35 -13.71 22.39
C LEU A 83 12.69 -13.05 22.75
N ARG A 84 13.12 -13.06 24.03
CA ARG A 84 14.43 -12.48 24.40
C ARG A 84 15.58 -13.21 23.72
N THR A 85 15.53 -14.54 23.69
CA THR A 85 16.53 -15.36 22.98
C THR A 85 16.57 -14.98 21.50
N LEU A 86 15.40 -14.81 20.87
CA LEU A 86 15.34 -14.37 19.47
C LEU A 86 15.84 -12.94 19.24
N LEU A 87 15.65 -12.02 20.20
CA LEU A 87 16.20 -10.66 20.10
C LEU A 87 17.74 -10.66 20.23
N THR A 88 18.32 -11.48 21.11
CA THR A 88 19.78 -11.69 21.17
C THR A 88 20.31 -12.31 19.88
N ASP A 89 19.58 -13.28 19.30
CA ASP A 89 19.97 -13.84 18.00
C ASP A 89 19.90 -12.79 16.87
N CYS A 90 18.90 -11.90 16.87
CA CYS A 90 18.84 -10.74 15.97
C CYS A 90 20.05 -9.81 16.15
N GLU A 91 20.50 -9.58 17.40
CA GLU A 91 21.69 -8.78 17.69
C GLU A 91 22.94 -9.36 17.03
N ASP A 92 23.21 -10.66 17.23
CA ASP A 92 24.30 -11.39 16.59
C ASP A 92 24.26 -11.29 15.05
N ILE A 93 23.06 -11.45 14.46
CA ILE A 93 22.86 -11.40 13.01
C ILE A 93 23.17 -9.99 12.46
N LEU A 94 22.71 -8.94 13.13
CA LEU A 94 22.96 -7.56 12.71
C LEU A 94 24.43 -7.15 12.91
N VAL A 95 25.09 -7.61 13.97
CA VAL A 95 26.54 -7.42 14.19
C VAL A 95 27.36 -8.16 13.12
N LYS A 96 26.98 -9.38 12.74
CA LYS A 96 27.62 -10.13 11.65
C LYS A 96 27.42 -9.41 10.30
N LEU A 97 26.23 -8.87 10.04
CA LEU A 97 25.95 -8.07 8.85
C LEU A 97 26.79 -6.78 8.79
N ASP A 98 26.90 -6.03 9.89
CA ASP A 98 27.74 -4.84 9.98
C ASP A 98 29.22 -5.16 9.65
N SER A 99 29.75 -6.24 10.24
CA SER A 99 31.11 -6.72 9.96
C SER A 99 31.34 -7.04 8.47
N ILE A 100 30.36 -7.68 7.82
CA ILE A 100 30.37 -7.96 6.38
C ILE A 100 30.38 -6.65 5.57
N ILE A 101 29.48 -5.71 5.86
CA ILE A 101 29.39 -4.42 5.15
C ILE A 101 30.69 -3.61 5.31
N GLN A 102 31.26 -3.58 6.53
CA GLN A 102 32.52 -2.89 6.80
C GLN A 102 33.73 -3.54 6.11
N SER A 103 33.80 -4.88 6.04
CA SER A 103 34.89 -5.57 5.34
C SER A 103 34.83 -5.34 3.82
N ALA A 104 33.66 -5.43 3.21
CA ALA A 104 33.45 -5.08 1.80
C ALA A 104 33.83 -3.61 1.51
N SER A 105 33.45 -2.69 2.41
CA SER A 105 33.79 -1.27 2.30
C SER A 105 35.31 -0.97 2.44
N LYS A 106 36.06 -1.79 3.18
CA LYS A 106 37.51 -1.65 3.37
C LYS A 106 38.30 -2.21 2.18
N ALA A 107 37.89 -3.37 1.64
CA ALA A 107 38.60 -4.04 0.54
C ALA A 107 38.78 -3.12 -0.68
N TYR A 108 37.75 -2.33 -1.02
CA TYR A 108 37.78 -1.44 -2.18
C TYR A 108 38.80 -0.30 -2.07
N ARG A 109 39.08 0.20 -0.86
CA ARG A 109 39.99 1.35 -0.62
C ARG A 109 41.46 1.06 -0.91
N ASN A 110 41.86 -0.22 -0.91
CA ASN A 110 43.25 -0.63 -1.06
C ASN A 110 43.68 -0.90 -2.52
N THR A 111 42.78 -0.73 -3.48
CA THR A 111 43.08 -1.00 -4.90
C THR A 111 43.86 0.19 -5.51
N VAL A 112 45.17 0.02 -5.64
CA VAL A 112 46.08 1.09 -6.11
C VAL A 112 45.79 1.43 -7.58
N PHE A 113 45.68 2.73 -7.90
CA PHE A 113 45.44 3.34 -9.23
C PHE A 113 44.00 3.34 -9.82
N ARG A 114 43.06 4.11 -9.23
CA ARG A 114 42.29 5.19 -9.94
C ARG A 114 41.31 5.91 -8.99
N LYS A 115 40.81 7.09 -9.42
CA LYS A 115 39.97 7.99 -8.62
C LYS A 115 38.56 7.45 -8.35
N SER A 116 38.12 7.58 -7.10
CA SER A 116 36.73 7.90 -6.67
C SER A 116 35.56 7.20 -7.39
N VAL A 117 35.28 5.95 -7.03
CA VAL A 117 33.93 5.34 -7.17
C VAL A 117 33.66 4.54 -5.90
N THR A 118 32.72 4.94 -5.05
CA THR A 118 32.49 4.32 -3.74
C THR A 118 31.48 3.16 -3.81
N ALA A 119 31.65 2.25 -4.77
CA ALA A 119 30.70 1.16 -5.00
C ALA A 119 30.83 0.06 -3.92
N LEU A 120 29.79 -0.12 -3.10
CA LEU A 120 29.70 -1.25 -2.17
C LEU A 120 29.30 -2.51 -2.96
N ARG A 121 30.23 -3.45 -3.12
CA ARG A 121 29.96 -4.73 -3.80
C ARG A 121 29.99 -5.88 -2.80
N LEU A 122 28.82 -6.44 -2.49
CA LEU A 122 28.68 -7.64 -1.67
C LEU A 122 28.76 -8.90 -2.54
N ASP A 123 29.51 -9.91 -2.09
CA ASP A 123 29.51 -11.21 -2.76
C ASP A 123 28.32 -12.07 -2.30
N PHE A 124 27.19 -11.94 -2.99
CA PHE A 124 26.00 -12.74 -2.75
C PHE A 124 26.17 -14.25 -3.04
N LYS A 125 27.30 -14.69 -3.61
CA LYS A 125 27.65 -16.12 -3.72
C LYS A 125 28.38 -16.65 -2.49
N SER A 126 28.85 -15.77 -1.60
CA SER A 126 29.49 -16.18 -0.35
C SER A 126 28.47 -16.84 0.59
N ALA A 127 28.84 -18.01 1.14
CA ALA A 127 28.00 -18.75 2.08
C ALA A 127 27.63 -17.92 3.33
N SER A 128 28.52 -17.00 3.74
CA SER A 128 28.30 -16.09 4.87
C SER A 128 27.15 -15.09 4.63
N ILE A 129 27.07 -14.49 3.44
CA ILE A 129 25.98 -13.55 3.09
C ILE A 129 24.67 -14.31 2.86
N ALA A 130 24.72 -15.46 2.19
CA ALA A 130 23.56 -16.31 1.99
C ALA A 130 22.95 -16.80 3.33
N GLN A 131 23.79 -17.20 4.29
CA GLN A 131 23.37 -17.57 5.64
C GLN A 131 22.74 -16.39 6.40
N VAL A 132 23.37 -15.21 6.41
CA VAL A 132 22.83 -14.00 7.06
C VAL A 132 21.49 -13.60 6.44
N ARG A 133 21.35 -13.72 5.13
CA ARG A 133 20.09 -13.44 4.41
C ARG A 133 18.96 -14.38 4.83
N GLN A 134 19.20 -15.70 4.85
CA GLN A 134 18.21 -16.67 5.33
C GLN A 134 17.84 -16.45 6.81
N GLN A 135 18.82 -16.09 7.64
CA GLN A 135 18.58 -15.75 9.04
C GLN A 135 17.66 -14.53 9.16
N ILE A 136 17.95 -13.41 8.48
CA ILE A 136 17.10 -12.20 8.50
C ILE A 136 15.65 -12.50 8.09
N GLN A 137 15.45 -13.28 7.02
CA GLN A 137 14.12 -13.68 6.57
C GLN A 137 13.38 -14.57 7.60
N SER A 138 14.10 -15.44 8.31
CA SER A 138 13.52 -16.36 9.31
C SER A 138 13.16 -15.63 10.60
N TYR A 139 14.04 -14.74 11.09
CA TYR A 139 13.78 -13.93 12.27
C TYR A 139 12.70 -12.86 12.02
N ASN A 140 12.56 -12.33 10.80
CA ASN A 140 11.42 -11.49 10.43
C ASN A 140 10.10 -12.25 10.58
N ALA A 141 10.00 -13.48 10.03
CA ALA A 141 8.81 -14.31 10.19
C ALA A 141 8.50 -14.58 11.68
N ALA A 142 9.51 -14.86 12.50
CA ALA A 142 9.33 -15.03 13.94
C ALA A 142 8.80 -13.75 14.64
N MET A 143 9.29 -12.56 14.27
CA MET A 143 8.74 -11.29 14.81
C MET A 143 7.28 -11.06 14.38
N GLN A 144 6.90 -11.42 13.17
CA GLN A 144 5.50 -11.33 12.70
C GLN A 144 4.58 -12.34 13.42
N MET A 145 5.08 -13.54 13.72
CA MET A 145 4.40 -14.49 14.61
C MET A 145 4.22 -13.91 16.02
N THR A 146 5.23 -13.23 16.58
CA THR A 146 5.15 -12.55 17.88
C THR A 146 3.95 -11.61 17.95
N LEU A 147 3.79 -10.74 16.94
CA LEU A 147 2.69 -9.77 16.87
C LEU A 147 1.33 -10.48 16.83
N SER A 148 1.22 -11.55 16.03
CA SER A 148 0.00 -12.34 15.90
C SER A 148 -0.36 -13.05 17.22
N MET A 149 0.62 -13.63 17.92
CA MET A 149 0.43 -14.27 19.23
C MET A 149 0.05 -13.28 20.33
N LEU A 150 0.62 -12.07 20.34
CA LEU A 150 0.26 -11.02 21.29
C LEU A 150 -1.15 -10.47 21.02
N ASN A 151 -1.56 -10.33 19.75
CA ASN A 151 -2.92 -9.94 19.39
C ASN A 151 -3.95 -10.99 19.80
N ILE A 152 -3.69 -12.28 19.56
CA ILE A 152 -4.54 -13.38 20.04
C ILE A 152 -4.65 -13.32 21.58
N SER A 153 -3.53 -13.16 22.29
CA SER A 153 -3.52 -13.04 23.75
C SER A 153 -4.36 -11.85 24.25
N LEU A 154 -4.26 -10.69 23.60
CA LEU A 154 -5.07 -9.49 23.91
C LEU A 154 -6.57 -9.66 23.64
N LEU A 155 -6.94 -10.52 22.69
CA LEU A 155 -8.34 -10.81 22.36
C LEU A 155 -8.95 -11.83 23.33
N LEU A 156 -8.17 -12.85 23.73
CA LEU A 156 -8.61 -13.86 24.69
C LEU A 156 -8.65 -13.35 26.14
N ALA A 157 -7.84 -12.34 26.47
CA ALA A 157 -7.74 -11.78 27.81
C ALA A 157 -8.83 -10.75 28.19
N GLN A 158 -9.87 -10.58 27.38
CA GLN A 158 -10.95 -9.65 27.69
C GLN A 158 -12.02 -10.35 28.53
N ASP A 159 -12.16 -9.98 29.80
CA ASP A 159 -13.32 -10.30 30.67
C ASP A 159 -14.62 -9.57 30.22
N LEU A 160 -14.75 -9.35 28.91
CA LEU A 160 -15.96 -8.81 28.29
C LEU A 160 -16.83 -9.98 27.83
N PRO A 161 -18.17 -9.85 27.91
CA PRO A 161 -19.06 -10.85 27.31
C PRO A 161 -18.69 -10.99 25.82
N ILE A 162 -18.40 -12.24 25.43
CA ILE A 162 -17.81 -12.64 24.14
C ILE A 162 -18.25 -11.70 23.01
N PRO A 163 -17.31 -10.99 22.35
CA PRO A 163 -17.65 -10.15 21.21
C PRO A 163 -18.40 -10.99 20.18
N LYS A 164 -19.62 -10.56 19.79
CA LYS A 164 -20.43 -11.23 18.76
C LYS A 164 -19.74 -11.31 17.39
N ASP A 165 -18.60 -10.64 17.23
CA ASP A 165 -17.74 -10.68 16.05
C ASP A 165 -16.43 -11.42 16.37
N THR A 166 -16.34 -12.68 15.92
CA THR A 166 -15.15 -13.52 16.04
C THR A 166 -14.09 -13.24 14.95
N ALA A 167 -14.36 -12.33 14.00
CA ALA A 167 -13.47 -12.07 12.88
C ALA A 167 -12.07 -11.54 13.27
N PRO A 168 -11.88 -10.68 14.29
CA PRO A 168 -10.54 -10.22 14.67
C PRO A 168 -9.65 -11.37 15.19
N LEU A 169 -10.24 -12.33 15.92
CA LEU A 169 -9.54 -13.52 16.39
C LEU A 169 -9.19 -14.44 15.22
N ALA A 170 -10.15 -14.72 14.34
CA ALA A 170 -9.94 -15.56 13.15
C ALA A 170 -8.87 -15.00 12.20
N LEU A 171 -8.83 -13.67 11.99
CA LEU A 171 -7.79 -13.01 11.21
C LEU A 171 -6.40 -13.13 11.88
N SER A 172 -6.33 -12.98 13.21
CA SER A 172 -5.07 -13.11 13.94
C SER A 172 -4.53 -14.54 13.96
N VAL A 173 -5.43 -15.54 14.06
CA VAL A 173 -5.11 -16.97 13.93
C VAL A 173 -4.59 -17.29 12.53
N LYS A 174 -5.30 -16.85 11.47
CA LYS A 174 -4.86 -17.07 10.09
C LYS A 174 -3.49 -16.45 9.79
N ALA A 175 -3.24 -15.22 10.28
CA ALA A 175 -1.93 -14.58 10.15
C ALA A 175 -0.83 -15.38 10.87
N LEU A 176 -1.11 -15.93 12.05
CA LEU A 176 -0.16 -16.78 12.77
C LEU A 176 0.15 -18.08 12.00
N GLU A 177 -0.84 -18.71 11.37
CA GLU A 177 -0.66 -19.88 10.50
C GLU A 177 0.21 -19.56 9.29
N GLU A 178 -0.08 -18.49 8.55
CA GLU A 178 0.69 -18.05 7.38
C GLU A 178 2.17 -17.77 7.72
N TRP A 179 2.45 -17.08 8.83
CA TRP A 179 3.82 -16.81 9.26
C TRP A 179 4.53 -18.05 9.82
N LYS A 180 3.80 -18.96 10.46
CA LYS A 180 4.31 -20.26 10.92
C LYS A 180 4.75 -21.13 9.75
N GLU A 181 3.92 -21.30 8.72
CA GLU A 181 4.27 -22.04 7.50
C GLU A 181 5.48 -21.41 6.79
N SER A 182 5.49 -20.06 6.70
CA SER A 182 6.60 -19.28 6.14
C SER A 182 7.93 -19.52 6.88
N LEU A 183 7.91 -19.68 8.20
CA LEU A 183 9.10 -20.01 9.01
C LEU A 183 9.49 -21.50 8.85
N GLN A 184 8.53 -22.43 8.95
CA GLN A 184 8.75 -23.87 8.77
C GLN A 184 9.40 -24.20 7.42
N SER A 185 8.93 -23.56 6.34
CA SER A 185 9.49 -23.72 4.99
C SER A 185 10.94 -23.22 4.87
N LYS A 186 11.35 -22.24 5.68
CA LYS A 186 12.73 -21.71 5.69
C LYS A 186 13.68 -22.60 6.50
N LEU A 187 13.19 -23.20 7.59
CA LEU A 187 13.95 -24.15 8.40
C LEU A 187 14.11 -25.52 7.72
N SER A 188 13.13 -25.94 6.92
CA SER A 188 13.18 -27.22 6.20
C SER A 188 14.11 -27.22 4.98
N ASN A 189 14.51 -26.04 4.49
CA ASN A 189 15.38 -25.86 3.32
C ASN A 189 16.57 -24.93 3.66
N PRO A 190 17.54 -25.37 4.47
CA PRO A 190 18.73 -24.58 4.79
C PRO A 190 19.61 -24.35 3.54
N VAL A 191 20.13 -23.13 3.40
CA VAL A 191 20.98 -22.72 2.25
C VAL A 191 22.43 -23.21 2.39
N VAL A 192 22.82 -23.67 3.58
CA VAL A 192 24.13 -24.28 3.88
C VAL A 192 23.90 -25.61 4.59
N SER A 193 24.59 -26.67 4.17
CA SER A 193 24.47 -28.02 4.76
C SER A 193 25.21 -28.15 6.10
N ASP A 194 24.67 -28.97 7.01
CA ASP A 194 25.05 -29.17 8.43
C ASP A 194 26.53 -29.43 8.78
N SER A 195 27.45 -29.58 7.82
CA SER A 195 28.81 -30.08 8.09
C SER A 195 29.75 -29.11 8.82
N ASP A 196 29.39 -27.83 8.98
CA ASP A 196 30.24 -26.80 9.59
C ASP A 196 29.43 -25.74 10.41
N ASP A 197 28.32 -26.12 11.06
CA ASP A 197 27.32 -25.12 11.51
C ASP A 197 27.45 -24.53 12.95
N PRO A 198 27.87 -23.25 13.12
CA PRO A 198 27.73 -22.50 14.37
C PRO A 198 26.31 -21.93 14.62
N SER A 199 25.31 -22.20 13.76
CA SER A 199 23.94 -21.69 13.89
C SER A 199 22.91 -22.69 14.45
N SER A 200 23.34 -23.90 14.84
CA SER A 200 22.50 -24.94 15.46
C SER A 200 21.70 -24.44 16.66
N GLY A 201 22.26 -23.52 17.46
CA GLY A 201 21.55 -22.82 18.53
C GLY A 201 20.40 -21.93 18.02
N LYS A 202 20.64 -21.12 16.97
CA LYS A 202 19.64 -20.23 16.35
C LYS A 202 18.49 -21.02 15.73
N THR A 203 18.81 -22.09 15.00
CA THR A 203 17.81 -23.02 14.44
C THR A 203 17.00 -23.71 15.55
N ARG A 204 17.64 -24.11 16.67
CA ARG A 204 16.94 -24.65 17.84
C ARG A 204 16.00 -23.63 18.49
N ASN A 205 16.43 -22.38 18.63
CA ASN A 205 15.62 -21.29 19.21
C ASN A 205 14.36 -21.02 18.36
N LEU A 206 14.48 -20.99 17.03
CA LEU A 206 13.34 -20.83 16.12
C LEU A 206 12.38 -22.03 16.16
N ASN A 207 12.90 -23.27 16.25
CA ASN A 207 12.05 -24.47 16.42
C ASN A 207 11.31 -24.49 17.76
N GLN A 208 11.95 -24.05 18.85
CA GLN A 208 11.28 -23.88 20.14
C GLN A 208 10.21 -22.78 20.08
N TYR A 209 10.43 -21.72 19.31
CA TYR A 209 9.44 -20.66 19.11
C TYR A 209 8.23 -21.13 18.29
N LEU A 210 8.46 -21.98 17.28
CA LEU A 210 7.38 -22.66 16.55
C LEU A 210 6.49 -23.44 17.52
N GLN A 211 7.05 -24.29 18.38
CA GLN A 211 6.28 -25.10 19.34
C GLN A 211 5.36 -24.25 20.24
N ILE A 212 5.80 -23.06 20.67
CA ILE A 212 4.98 -22.12 21.45
C ILE A 212 3.79 -21.61 20.63
N SER A 213 3.98 -21.33 19.34
CA SER A 213 2.88 -20.94 18.45
C SER A 213 1.89 -22.08 18.18
N GLU A 214 2.33 -23.34 18.13
CA GLU A 214 1.45 -24.50 17.96
C GLU A 214 0.55 -24.73 19.18
N SER A 215 1.11 -24.55 20.38
CA SER A 215 0.35 -24.56 21.64
C SER A 215 -0.76 -23.50 21.64
N LEU A 216 -0.46 -22.27 21.20
CA LEU A 216 -1.48 -21.22 21.10
C LEU A 216 -2.56 -21.52 20.06
N LEU A 217 -2.17 -21.99 18.88
CA LEU A 217 -3.12 -22.33 17.80
C LEU A 217 -4.06 -23.45 18.23
N SER A 218 -3.56 -24.48 18.92
CA SER A 218 -4.39 -25.54 19.49
C SER A 218 -5.45 -24.98 20.44
N ASN A 219 -5.06 -24.10 21.37
CA ASN A 219 -5.97 -23.51 22.35
C ASN A 219 -6.95 -22.52 21.73
N ALA A 220 -6.52 -21.72 20.74
CA ALA A 220 -7.39 -20.76 20.04
C ALA A 220 -8.42 -21.42 19.13
N SER A 221 -8.13 -22.63 18.63
CA SER A 221 -9.04 -23.41 17.76
C SER A 221 -10.29 -23.88 18.51
N GLU A 222 -10.16 -24.24 19.80
CA GLU A 222 -11.29 -24.68 20.64
C GLU A 222 -12.35 -23.58 20.82
N TYR A 223 -11.92 -22.31 20.93
CA TYR A 223 -12.82 -21.16 21.02
C TYR A 223 -13.63 -20.89 19.73
N HIS A 224 -13.13 -21.32 18.56
CA HIS A 224 -13.79 -21.07 17.28
C HIS A 224 -14.98 -22.00 17.02
N GLY A 225 -15.02 -23.18 17.63
CA GLY A 225 -16.09 -24.18 17.45
C GLY A 225 -17.43 -23.80 18.09
N SER A 226 -17.42 -23.09 19.22
CA SER A 226 -18.60 -22.91 20.08
C SER A 226 -19.56 -21.79 19.66
N SER A 227 -19.21 -20.91 18.72
CA SER A 227 -20.03 -19.74 18.34
C SER A 227 -21.07 -19.99 17.23
N ARG A 228 -21.38 -21.26 16.89
CA ARG A 228 -22.29 -21.55 15.76
C ARG A 228 -23.75 -21.88 16.12
N ASN A 229 -24.05 -22.15 17.39
CA ASN A 229 -25.43 -22.41 17.85
C ASN A 229 -25.91 -21.34 18.84
N THR A 230 -26.36 -20.20 18.32
CA THR A 230 -27.27 -19.30 19.04
C THR A 230 -28.14 -18.54 18.05
N VAL A 231 -29.07 -19.26 17.42
CA VAL A 231 -30.17 -18.62 16.69
C VAL A 231 -31.20 -18.15 17.72
N VAL A 232 -31.52 -16.86 17.68
CA VAL A 232 -32.65 -16.30 18.44
C VAL A 232 -33.93 -16.70 17.73
N THR A 233 -34.83 -17.38 18.44
CA THR A 233 -36.24 -17.52 18.06
C THR A 233 -37.10 -17.23 19.29
N ASP A 234 -37.68 -16.03 19.34
CA ASP A 234 -38.86 -15.79 20.17
C ASP A 234 -40.10 -16.34 19.44
N VAL A 235 -40.95 -17.09 20.18
CA VAL A 235 -42.34 -16.72 20.51
C VAL A 235 -43.17 -17.97 20.90
N ALA A 236 -43.58 -17.99 22.17
CA ALA A 236 -44.84 -18.51 22.76
C ALA A 236 -45.20 -20.01 22.86
N ASP A 237 -45.87 -20.27 24.01
CA ASP A 237 -46.86 -21.30 24.37
C ASP A 237 -46.46 -22.77 24.62
N GLY A 238 -46.53 -23.19 25.91
CA GLY A 238 -46.80 -24.59 26.32
C GLY A 238 -45.86 -25.21 27.38
N GLU A 239 -46.33 -25.27 28.63
CA GLU A 239 -46.17 -26.30 29.71
C GLU A 239 -45.24 -27.55 29.51
N LEU A 240 -44.60 -28.21 30.50
CA LEU A 240 -44.56 -28.16 31.99
C LEU A 240 -43.44 -29.12 32.52
N VAL A 241 -42.83 -28.86 33.71
CA VAL A 241 -42.10 -29.80 34.64
C VAL A 241 -40.87 -30.57 34.08
N GLY A 242 -39.71 -30.80 34.71
CA GLY A 242 -39.06 -30.62 36.04
C GLY A 242 -37.66 -31.28 35.96
N SER A 243 -36.80 -31.49 36.97
CA SER A 243 -36.71 -31.15 38.41
C SER A 243 -35.23 -31.34 38.90
N VAL A 244 -34.85 -30.91 40.11
CA VAL A 244 -33.46 -30.86 40.63
C VAL A 244 -33.12 -32.00 41.61
N VAL A 245 -31.86 -32.52 41.62
CA VAL A 245 -31.24 -33.29 42.74
C VAL A 245 -29.70 -33.04 42.80
N ASP A 246 -29.10 -33.13 44.00
CA ASP A 246 -27.80 -32.56 44.43
C ASP A 246 -26.62 -33.54 44.74
N LEU A 247 -25.39 -33.04 44.50
CA LEU A 247 -24.14 -33.05 45.32
C LEU A 247 -23.34 -34.33 45.77
N ALA A 248 -22.06 -34.35 45.32
CA ALA A 248 -20.79 -34.44 46.11
C ALA A 248 -20.29 -35.78 46.74
N PRO A 249 -18.99 -35.92 47.18
CA PRO A 249 -17.73 -35.27 46.72
C PRO A 249 -16.48 -36.21 46.58
N GLY A 250 -15.43 -35.74 45.88
CA GLY A 250 -14.02 -35.97 46.28
C GLY A 250 -13.04 -36.56 45.24
N GLY A 251 -12.06 -35.77 44.78
CA GLY A 251 -10.93 -36.30 43.98
C GLY A 251 -10.19 -35.31 43.07
N HIS A 252 -9.69 -34.17 43.59
CA HIS A 252 -9.00 -33.15 42.79
C HIS A 252 -7.84 -33.69 41.92
N SER A 253 -7.93 -33.55 40.59
CA SER A 253 -6.73 -33.38 39.75
C SER A 253 -7.01 -32.69 38.38
N THR A 254 -6.32 -31.55 38.21
CA THR A 254 -5.89 -30.91 36.94
C THR A 254 -6.90 -30.48 35.86
N VAL A 255 -8.04 -31.14 35.61
CA VAL A 255 -9.00 -30.71 34.56
C VAL A 255 -10.20 -29.90 35.12
N GLU A 256 -10.48 -29.99 36.42
CA GLU A 256 -11.25 -28.96 37.14
C GLU A 256 -10.56 -27.57 37.16
N SER A 257 -9.33 -27.44 36.63
CA SER A 257 -8.71 -26.13 36.45
C SER A 257 -9.34 -25.30 35.32
N TRP A 258 -9.97 -25.94 34.31
CA TRP A 258 -10.67 -25.27 33.19
C TRP A 258 -12.02 -25.90 32.78
N ARG A 259 -12.54 -26.87 33.57
CA ARG A 259 -13.88 -27.51 33.54
C ARG A 259 -14.11 -28.67 32.55
N LYS A 260 -14.73 -29.72 33.11
CA LYS A 260 -15.50 -30.84 32.53
C LYS A 260 -16.79 -30.90 33.39
N ASP A 261 -18.01 -31.24 32.95
CA ASP A 261 -18.43 -32.26 31.99
C ASP A 261 -19.62 -31.80 31.11
N ILE A 262 -19.69 -32.30 29.87
CA ILE A 262 -20.92 -32.44 29.05
C ILE A 262 -20.90 -33.85 28.45
N ASN A 263 -22.03 -34.55 28.51
CA ASN A 263 -22.08 -36.01 28.34
C ASN A 263 -21.90 -36.52 26.90
N GLU A 264 -21.37 -37.73 26.83
CA GLU A 264 -21.21 -38.56 25.64
C GLU A 264 -22.55 -39.25 25.28
N GLU A 265 -23.11 -38.99 24.10
CA GLU A 265 -24.04 -39.96 23.45
C GLU A 265 -24.12 -39.88 21.91
N LEU A 266 -23.32 -39.02 21.25
CA LEU A 266 -23.38 -38.80 19.79
C LEU A 266 -22.18 -39.33 18.99
N LEU A 267 -21.10 -39.77 19.65
CA LEU A 267 -19.77 -39.94 19.03
C LEU A 267 -19.57 -41.21 18.17
N GLU A 268 -20.57 -42.09 18.07
CA GLU A 268 -20.43 -43.41 17.43
C GLU A 268 -21.17 -43.60 16.10
N SER A 269 -22.09 -42.70 15.73
CA SER A 269 -22.75 -42.78 14.41
C SER A 269 -21.90 -42.18 13.26
N GLU A 270 -21.04 -41.19 13.53
CA GLU A 270 -20.36 -40.43 12.47
C GLU A 270 -19.00 -41.02 12.03
N LYS A 271 -18.32 -41.77 12.91
CA LYS A 271 -17.01 -42.39 12.61
C LYS A 271 -17.05 -43.32 11.38
N HIS A 272 -18.22 -43.90 11.07
CA HIS A 272 -18.38 -44.81 9.94
C HIS A 272 -18.56 -44.10 8.57
N LYS A 273 -19.07 -42.85 8.55
CA LYS A 273 -19.22 -42.06 7.31
C LYS A 273 -17.89 -41.47 6.84
N ALA A 274 -17.11 -40.88 7.74
CA ALA A 274 -15.85 -40.20 7.41
C ALA A 274 -14.80 -41.12 6.75
N SER A 275 -14.82 -42.43 7.05
CA SER A 275 -13.92 -43.42 6.45
C SER A 275 -14.20 -43.67 4.95
N ILE A 276 -15.47 -43.55 4.53
CA ILE A 276 -15.89 -43.84 3.15
C ILE A 276 -15.54 -42.67 2.22
N ASP A 277 -15.72 -41.43 2.67
CA ASP A 277 -15.44 -40.25 1.86
C ASP A 277 -13.94 -39.97 1.69
N ARG A 278 -13.10 -40.30 2.70
CA ARG A 278 -11.64 -40.22 2.58
C ARG A 278 -11.09 -41.07 1.44
N LYS A 279 -11.57 -42.31 1.28
CA LYS A 279 -11.18 -43.20 0.17
C LYS A 279 -11.64 -42.68 -1.20
N ARG A 280 -12.79 -42.01 -1.28
CA ARG A 280 -13.25 -41.35 -2.52
C ARG A 280 -12.37 -40.16 -2.88
N LEU A 281 -11.94 -39.37 -1.90
CA LEU A 281 -11.05 -38.22 -2.10
C LEU A 281 -9.67 -38.65 -2.63
N GLU A 282 -9.07 -39.70 -2.06
CA GLU A 282 -7.78 -40.25 -2.50
C GLU A 282 -7.83 -40.80 -3.95
N GLN A 283 -8.95 -41.40 -4.36
CA GLN A 283 -9.16 -41.82 -5.75
C GLN A 283 -9.37 -40.65 -6.72
N ALA A 284 -10.01 -39.56 -6.28
CA ALA A 284 -10.15 -38.34 -7.07
C ALA A 284 -8.79 -37.63 -7.28
N LEU A 285 -7.98 -37.54 -6.23
CA LEU A 285 -6.63 -36.97 -6.27
C LEU A 285 -5.70 -37.72 -7.24
N LYS A 286 -5.72 -39.06 -7.23
CA LYS A 286 -4.96 -39.87 -8.22
C LYS A 286 -5.40 -39.62 -9.66
N LYS A 287 -6.68 -39.33 -9.92
CA LYS A 287 -7.17 -38.96 -11.27
C LYS A 287 -6.72 -37.56 -11.69
N LEU A 288 -6.48 -36.64 -10.75
CA LEU A 288 -5.94 -35.30 -11.04
C LEU A 288 -4.44 -35.34 -11.38
N ASP A 289 -3.62 -36.11 -10.65
CA ASP A 289 -2.16 -36.17 -10.91
C ASP A 289 -1.84 -36.70 -12.32
N VAL A 290 -2.58 -37.71 -12.79
CA VAL A 290 -2.43 -38.24 -14.15
C VAL A 290 -2.78 -37.19 -15.22
N ARG A 291 -3.75 -36.31 -14.94
CA ARG A 291 -4.18 -35.25 -15.87
C ARG A 291 -3.15 -34.14 -15.99
N ASN A 292 -2.46 -33.80 -14.90
CA ASN A 292 -1.41 -32.77 -14.87
C ASN A 292 -0.11 -33.19 -15.58
N ARG A 293 0.20 -34.49 -15.66
CA ARG A 293 1.42 -34.98 -16.36
C ARG A 293 1.36 -34.87 -17.89
N VAL A 294 0.17 -34.71 -18.48
CA VAL A 294 -0.01 -34.60 -19.94
C VAL A 294 0.13 -33.14 -20.43
N ALA A 295 0.06 -32.16 -19.53
CA ALA A 295 -0.03 -30.73 -19.87
C ALA A 295 1.26 -29.94 -19.62
N ARG A 296 2.42 -30.41 -20.11
CA ARG A 296 3.67 -29.62 -20.14
C ARG A 296 4.40 -29.68 -21.48
N LYS A 297 3.84 -28.98 -22.47
CA LYS A 297 4.60 -28.41 -23.59
C LYS A 297 4.93 -26.96 -23.23
N VAL A 298 6.09 -26.74 -22.62
CA VAL A 298 6.55 -25.39 -22.26
C VAL A 298 6.90 -24.64 -23.54
N HIS A 299 6.06 -23.68 -23.91
CA HIS A 299 6.44 -22.62 -24.85
C HIS A 299 7.00 -21.46 -24.03
N GLY A 300 8.06 -20.82 -24.50
CA GLY A 300 8.57 -19.61 -23.85
C GLY A 300 7.54 -18.50 -23.97
N ALA A 301 6.99 -18.04 -22.85
CA ALA A 301 6.17 -16.85 -22.75
C ALA A 301 7.02 -15.67 -22.25
N SER A 302 6.58 -14.44 -22.54
CA SER A 302 7.14 -13.24 -21.92
C SER A 302 7.00 -13.33 -20.40
N ALA A 303 8.00 -12.85 -19.66
CA ALA A 303 7.94 -12.76 -18.19
C ALA A 303 7.09 -11.56 -17.69
N HIS A 304 6.61 -10.72 -18.62
CA HIS A 304 5.93 -9.46 -18.32
C HIS A 304 4.41 -9.61 -18.44
N ARG A 305 3.67 -9.15 -17.42
CA ARG A 305 2.20 -9.18 -17.39
C ARG A 305 1.60 -8.26 -18.45
N SER A 306 0.64 -8.79 -19.21
CA SER A 306 -0.09 -8.08 -20.27
C SER A 306 -1.23 -7.22 -19.71
N TYR A 307 -1.70 -6.26 -20.53
CA TYR A 307 -2.86 -5.44 -20.20
C TYR A 307 -4.11 -6.30 -19.96
N ASP A 308 -4.37 -7.28 -20.83
CA ASP A 308 -5.57 -8.12 -20.75
C ASP A 308 -5.60 -8.98 -19.48
N GLU A 309 -4.45 -9.48 -19.02
CA GLU A 309 -4.33 -10.17 -17.73
C GLU A 309 -4.61 -9.21 -16.55
N ALA A 310 -3.98 -8.04 -16.53
CA ALA A 310 -4.21 -7.03 -15.48
C ALA A 310 -5.66 -6.53 -15.45
N TRP A 311 -6.27 -6.35 -16.62
CA TRP A 311 -7.68 -5.98 -16.81
C TRP A 311 -8.62 -7.06 -16.27
N THR A 312 -8.35 -8.32 -16.58
CA THR A 312 -9.16 -9.49 -16.16
C THR A 312 -9.11 -9.65 -14.65
N ASP A 313 -7.91 -9.69 -14.07
CA ASP A 313 -7.71 -9.85 -12.62
C ASP A 313 -8.35 -8.70 -11.83
N CYS A 314 -8.22 -7.46 -12.32
CA CYS A 314 -8.86 -6.30 -11.71
C CYS A 314 -10.40 -6.42 -11.74
N ASN A 315 -10.96 -6.82 -12.88
CA ASN A 315 -12.40 -7.04 -13.03
C ASN A 315 -12.94 -8.15 -12.10
N GLU A 316 -12.22 -9.26 -11.97
CA GLU A 316 -12.60 -10.33 -11.06
C GLU A 316 -12.49 -9.92 -9.59
N ALA A 317 -11.41 -9.22 -9.22
CA ALA A 317 -11.21 -8.70 -7.87
C ALA A 317 -12.30 -7.69 -7.47
N VAL A 318 -12.58 -6.68 -8.31
CA VAL A 318 -13.65 -5.70 -8.04
C VAL A 318 -15.01 -6.39 -7.94
N ARG A 319 -15.34 -7.34 -8.81
CA ARG A 319 -16.60 -8.10 -8.76
C ARG A 319 -16.73 -8.91 -7.47
N SER A 320 -15.67 -9.63 -7.08
CA SER A 320 -15.63 -10.46 -5.87
C SER A 320 -15.77 -9.62 -4.59
N ILE A 321 -15.00 -8.53 -4.49
CA ILE A 321 -15.06 -7.59 -3.36
C ILE A 321 -16.45 -6.93 -3.29
N SER A 322 -17.00 -6.47 -4.41
CA SER A 322 -18.33 -5.85 -4.46
C SER A 322 -19.44 -6.81 -4.02
N ALA A 323 -19.35 -8.08 -4.37
CA ALA A 323 -20.28 -9.11 -3.88
C ALA A 323 -20.12 -9.35 -2.36
N ALA A 324 -18.89 -9.37 -1.84
CA ALA A 324 -18.64 -9.50 -0.40
C ALA A 324 -19.15 -8.28 0.40
N CYS A 325 -18.93 -7.07 -0.13
CA CYS A 325 -19.44 -5.82 0.42
C CYS A 325 -20.98 -5.79 0.47
N ARG A 326 -21.67 -6.17 -0.63
CA ARG A 326 -23.14 -6.33 -0.63
C ARG A 326 -23.63 -7.32 0.42
N ARG A 327 -23.03 -8.51 0.52
CA ARG A 327 -23.41 -9.53 1.52
C ARG A 327 -23.28 -9.04 2.97
N ARG A 328 -22.37 -8.09 3.23
CA ARG A 328 -22.14 -7.50 4.56
C ARG A 328 -22.90 -6.19 4.79
N ASN A 329 -23.62 -5.68 3.79
CA ASN A 329 -24.21 -4.34 3.79
C ASN A 329 -23.18 -3.22 4.10
N LEU A 330 -21.99 -3.30 3.51
CA LEU A 330 -20.91 -2.34 3.70
C LEU A 330 -20.45 -1.74 2.37
N ARG A 331 -20.06 -0.46 2.38
CA ARG A 331 -19.22 0.13 1.32
C ARG A 331 -17.80 -0.40 1.42
N TYR A 332 -17.07 -0.44 0.31
CA TYR A 332 -15.67 -0.84 0.31
C TYR A 332 -14.81 0.17 1.08
N SER A 333 -13.82 -0.32 1.82
CA SER A 333 -12.80 0.49 2.47
C SER A 333 -11.45 -0.12 2.12
N ASP A 334 -10.53 0.70 1.62
CA ASP A 334 -9.18 0.27 1.28
C ASP A 334 -8.29 0.35 2.53
N THR A 335 -8.12 -0.78 3.22
CA THR A 335 -7.32 -0.85 4.46
C THR A 335 -5.83 -0.66 4.24
N TYR A 336 -5.35 -0.76 2.99
CA TYR A 336 -3.93 -0.57 2.65
C TYR A 336 -3.62 0.87 2.20
N PHE A 337 -4.65 1.67 1.91
CA PHE A 337 -4.52 3.08 1.51
C PHE A 337 -5.61 3.94 2.17
N ASP A 338 -5.77 3.80 3.49
CA ASP A 338 -6.86 4.42 4.24
C ASP A 338 -6.56 5.89 4.60
N LEU A 339 -6.98 6.79 3.71
CA LEU A 339 -6.84 8.25 3.86
C LEU A 339 -7.41 8.78 5.19
N GLU A 340 -8.45 8.14 5.72
CA GLU A 340 -9.13 8.59 6.93
C GLU A 340 -8.33 8.25 8.19
N LEU A 341 -7.72 7.07 8.24
CA LEU A 341 -6.81 6.65 9.30
C LEU A 341 -5.51 7.47 9.25
N ASP A 342 -4.94 7.63 8.07
CA ASP A 342 -3.77 8.45 7.76
C ASP A 342 -3.91 9.87 8.32
N LEU A 343 -4.99 10.57 7.94
CA LEU A 343 -5.22 11.96 8.37
C LEU A 343 -5.49 12.10 9.87
N LYS A 344 -6.31 11.20 10.44
CA LYS A 344 -6.84 11.36 11.80
C LYS A 344 -5.86 10.88 12.87
N THR A 345 -5.08 9.83 12.61
CA THR A 345 -4.14 9.29 13.59
C THR A 345 -2.80 10.01 13.56
N LYS A 346 -2.33 10.45 12.38
CA LYS A 346 -0.97 10.94 12.13
C LYS A 346 0.16 9.97 12.53
N MET A 347 -0.16 8.73 12.91
CA MET A 347 0.81 7.73 13.37
C MET A 347 1.55 7.08 12.19
N PHE A 348 0.88 6.98 11.04
CA PHE A 348 1.40 6.39 9.81
C PHE A 348 0.89 7.20 8.61
N PRO A 349 1.51 8.34 8.23
CA PRO A 349 1.04 9.21 7.15
C PRO A 349 1.35 8.63 5.75
N ASN A 350 1.23 7.32 5.58
CA ASN A 350 1.72 6.55 4.43
C ASN A 350 0.92 6.79 3.14
N CYS A 351 -0.27 7.41 3.21
CA CYS A 351 -1.04 7.79 2.03
C CYS A 351 -0.64 9.18 1.53
N LEU A 352 -0.35 10.09 2.46
CA LEU A 352 -0.03 11.49 2.15
C LEU A 352 1.48 11.74 1.93
N ILE A 353 2.35 11.16 2.77
CA ILE A 353 3.78 11.52 2.91
C ILE A 353 4.66 10.26 2.94
N GLY A 354 5.67 10.22 2.08
CA GLY A 354 6.60 9.09 1.98
C GLY A 354 7.60 9.00 3.13
N LEU A 355 8.22 7.82 3.28
CA LEU A 355 9.20 7.53 4.34
C LEU A 355 10.35 8.54 4.45
N ARG A 356 10.75 9.17 3.34
CA ARG A 356 11.82 10.18 3.28
C ARG A 356 11.38 11.55 3.83
N ASP A 357 10.09 11.84 3.73
CA ASP A 357 9.48 13.15 3.98
C ASP A 357 8.75 13.24 5.33
N GLN A 358 8.61 12.12 6.04
CA GLN A 358 8.13 12.07 7.44
C GLN A 358 8.97 12.93 8.41
N TYR A 359 10.19 13.30 8.01
CA TYR A 359 11.11 14.15 8.76
C TYR A 359 11.38 15.51 8.10
N ALA A 360 10.76 15.81 6.95
CA ALA A 360 10.93 17.09 6.26
C ALA A 360 9.95 18.14 6.80
N ASP A 361 10.44 19.37 7.01
CA ASP A 361 9.58 20.47 7.46
C ASP A 361 8.71 21.00 6.31
N HIS A 362 7.58 20.35 6.08
CA HIS A 362 6.53 20.81 5.17
C HIS A 362 5.64 21.91 5.78
N SER A 363 6.20 22.81 6.60
CA SER A 363 5.48 23.92 7.25
C SER A 363 4.79 24.88 6.25
N SER A 364 5.29 24.96 5.01
CA SER A 364 4.74 25.80 3.93
C SER A 364 3.58 25.18 3.15
N LEU A 365 3.42 23.85 3.14
CA LEU A 365 2.36 23.16 2.40
C LEU A 365 1.14 22.94 3.29
N ALA A 366 0.09 23.74 3.07
CA ALA A 366 -1.14 23.75 3.88
C ALA A 366 -1.95 22.43 3.75
N LYS A 367 -1.60 21.42 4.55
CA LYS A 367 -2.12 20.03 4.54
C LYS A 367 -3.65 19.89 4.44
N PRO A 368 -4.18 18.77 3.89
CA PRO A 368 -5.61 18.47 3.90
C PRO A 368 -6.18 18.46 5.32
N ARG A 369 -7.48 18.75 5.46
CA ARG A 369 -8.15 18.96 6.76
C ARG A 369 -9.36 18.05 7.00
N GLY A 370 -9.84 17.38 5.97
CA GLY A 370 -10.93 16.40 6.07
C GLY A 370 -10.75 15.25 5.08
N VAL A 371 -11.52 14.18 5.29
CA VAL A 371 -11.70 13.08 4.34
C VAL A 371 -13.18 12.73 4.32
N LYS A 372 -13.77 12.60 3.14
CA LYS A 372 -15.16 12.12 2.97
C LYS A 372 -15.27 11.20 1.77
N ARG A 373 -16.29 10.36 1.77
CA ARG A 373 -16.70 9.55 0.63
C ARG A 373 -17.38 10.40 -0.44
N VAL A 374 -17.27 10.03 -1.71
CA VAL A 374 -17.89 10.71 -2.86
C VAL A 374 -19.36 11.09 -2.60
N HIS A 375 -20.19 10.15 -2.12
CA HIS A 375 -21.63 10.40 -1.84
C HIS A 375 -21.92 11.38 -0.68
N ARG A 376 -20.88 11.85 0.05
CA ARG A 376 -20.98 12.90 1.07
C ARG A 376 -20.39 14.24 0.62
N ILE A 377 -19.73 14.26 -0.54
CA ILE A 377 -19.14 15.45 -1.18
C ILE A 377 -20.04 15.91 -2.32
N PHE A 378 -20.60 14.97 -3.10
CA PHE A 378 -21.39 15.26 -4.29
C PHE A 378 -22.85 14.83 -4.10
N SER A 379 -23.77 15.66 -4.56
CA SER A 379 -25.22 15.42 -4.48
C SER A 379 -25.73 14.46 -5.56
N ASN A 380 -25.18 14.52 -6.78
CA ASN A 380 -25.40 13.53 -7.85
C ASN A 380 -24.07 13.20 -8.54
N PRO A 381 -23.20 12.36 -7.93
CA PRO A 381 -21.90 12.02 -8.51
C PRO A 381 -22.03 11.18 -9.78
N GLU A 382 -21.35 11.58 -10.85
CA GLU A 382 -21.26 10.86 -12.12
C GLU A 382 -19.79 10.61 -12.45
N PHE A 383 -19.44 9.39 -12.89
CA PHE A 383 -18.04 9.05 -13.13
C PHE A 383 -17.43 9.88 -14.27
N TYR A 384 -18.08 9.88 -15.43
CA TYR A 384 -17.83 10.79 -16.56
C TYR A 384 -19.09 11.61 -16.85
N ILE A 385 -18.93 12.88 -17.23
CA ILE A 385 -20.03 13.71 -17.75
C ILE A 385 -19.62 14.19 -19.15
N GLU A 386 -20.44 13.90 -20.17
CA GLU A 386 -20.08 14.04 -21.60
C GLU A 386 -18.92 13.12 -22.08
N GLY A 387 -18.54 12.12 -21.27
CA GLY A 387 -17.40 11.21 -21.52
C GLY A 387 -16.04 11.85 -21.21
N ALA A 388 -14.94 11.10 -21.35
CA ALA A 388 -13.59 11.63 -21.07
C ALA A 388 -13.14 12.77 -22.03
N LYS A 389 -13.93 13.06 -23.07
CA LYS A 389 -13.67 14.00 -24.19
C LYS A 389 -13.44 15.46 -23.80
N ARG A 390 -13.85 15.86 -22.59
CA ARG A 390 -13.71 17.23 -22.09
C ARG A 390 -13.01 17.24 -20.74
N ILE A 391 -11.80 16.68 -20.72
CA ILE A 391 -10.83 16.97 -19.66
C ILE A 391 -10.80 18.48 -19.46
N ARG A 392 -11.27 18.92 -18.29
CA ARG A 392 -11.13 20.28 -17.79
C ARG A 392 -10.56 20.16 -16.38
N ILE A 393 -9.28 19.83 -16.34
CA ILE A 393 -8.49 19.80 -15.11
C ILE A 393 -8.33 21.24 -14.62
N ARG A 394 -8.40 21.41 -13.29
CA ARG A 394 -8.02 22.66 -12.63
C ARG A 394 -7.30 22.36 -11.33
N GLU A 395 -5.98 22.28 -11.39
CA GLU A 395 -5.14 22.29 -10.19
C GLU A 395 -5.19 23.68 -9.54
N GLU A 396 -5.37 23.75 -8.22
CA GLU A 396 -5.52 25.03 -7.50
C GLU A 396 -4.32 25.44 -6.66
N ARG A 397 -3.36 24.53 -6.46
CA ARG A 397 -2.24 24.66 -5.53
C ARG A 397 -0.95 24.26 -6.24
N PRO A 398 0.24 24.63 -5.72
CA PRO A 398 1.51 24.07 -6.16
C PRO A 398 1.65 22.61 -5.71
N GLY A 399 0.77 21.73 -6.19
CA GLY A 399 1.07 20.32 -6.26
C GLY A 399 2.15 20.13 -7.33
N GLY A 400 3.11 19.25 -7.05
CA GLY A 400 4.14 18.93 -8.03
C GLY A 400 3.64 18.02 -9.15
N ASN A 401 2.35 17.64 -9.18
CA ASN A 401 1.80 16.64 -10.10
C ASN A 401 1.30 17.19 -11.45
N CYS A 402 1.66 18.43 -11.79
CA CYS A 402 1.29 19.03 -13.08
C CYS A 402 1.75 18.21 -14.31
N TRP A 403 2.81 17.39 -14.19
CA TRP A 403 3.25 16.43 -15.21
C TRP A 403 2.20 15.36 -15.53
N LEU A 404 1.61 14.73 -14.51
CA LEU A 404 0.50 13.78 -14.66
C LEU A 404 -0.72 14.46 -15.29
N LEU A 405 -1.03 15.69 -14.87
CA LEU A 405 -2.18 16.43 -15.41
C LEU A 405 -1.96 16.87 -16.86
N ALA A 406 -0.71 17.15 -17.27
CA ALA A 406 -0.35 17.42 -18.66
C ALA A 406 -0.43 16.16 -19.54
N ALA A 407 0.00 15.00 -19.02
CA ALA A 407 -0.14 13.72 -19.71
C ALA A 407 -1.63 13.38 -19.93
N LEU A 408 -2.46 13.50 -18.89
CA LEU A 408 -3.91 13.32 -18.99
C LEU A 408 -4.53 14.30 -19.99
N CYS A 409 -4.19 15.60 -19.95
CA CYS A 409 -4.62 16.57 -20.97
C CYS A 409 -4.33 16.10 -22.40
N GLY A 410 -3.17 15.49 -22.65
CA GLY A 410 -2.82 14.94 -23.97
C GLY A 410 -3.67 13.72 -24.34
N LEU A 411 -3.85 12.80 -23.39
CA LEU A 411 -4.67 11.60 -23.56
C LEU A 411 -6.15 11.91 -23.85
N GLY A 412 -6.70 13.02 -23.34
CA GLY A 412 -8.06 13.47 -23.67
C GLY A 412 -8.16 14.45 -24.84
N SER A 413 -7.11 14.60 -25.65
CA SER A 413 -7.09 15.51 -26.80
C SER A 413 -7.26 14.76 -28.12
N GLY A 414 -7.96 15.39 -29.06
CA GLY A 414 -8.37 14.76 -30.31
C GLY A 414 -9.25 13.54 -30.07
N GLU A 415 -8.93 12.43 -30.73
CA GLU A 415 -9.70 11.17 -30.66
C GLU A 415 -9.20 10.23 -29.54
N ASN A 416 -8.16 10.60 -28.78
CA ASN A 416 -7.47 9.72 -27.84
C ASN A 416 -8.21 9.40 -26.53
N PHE A 417 -9.38 10.00 -26.30
CA PHE A 417 -10.12 9.92 -25.02
C PHE A 417 -10.40 8.48 -24.55
N GLU A 418 -10.50 7.52 -25.48
CA GLU A 418 -10.65 6.09 -25.17
C GLU A 418 -9.48 5.52 -24.34
N LEU A 419 -8.27 6.10 -24.45
CA LEU A 419 -7.12 5.72 -23.65
C LEU A 419 -7.36 5.99 -22.15
N ILE A 420 -8.17 6.99 -21.79
CA ILE A 420 -8.54 7.28 -20.40
C ILE A 420 -9.66 6.35 -19.93
N GLU A 421 -10.59 6.00 -20.81
CA GLU A 421 -11.65 5.03 -20.50
C GLU A 421 -11.06 3.63 -20.28
N ARG A 422 -9.94 3.30 -20.95
CA ARG A 422 -9.11 2.10 -20.71
C ARG A 422 -8.39 2.06 -19.36
N LEU A 423 -8.25 3.19 -18.64
CA LEU A 423 -7.61 3.19 -17.33
C LEU A 423 -8.54 2.69 -16.23
N CYS A 424 -9.82 3.05 -16.24
CA CYS A 424 -10.80 2.61 -15.24
C CYS A 424 -11.56 1.36 -15.71
N VAL A 425 -10.95 0.20 -15.50
CA VAL A 425 -11.40 -1.07 -16.08
C VAL A 425 -12.60 -1.72 -15.38
N ALA A 426 -12.86 -1.37 -14.12
CA ALA A 426 -13.97 -1.91 -13.32
C ALA A 426 -14.37 -0.95 -12.21
N ARG A 427 -15.67 -0.82 -11.92
CA ARG A 427 -16.18 0.00 -10.81
C ARG A 427 -17.56 -0.44 -10.33
N ASP A 428 -17.87 -0.06 -9.10
CA ASP A 428 -19.18 -0.21 -8.47
C ASP A 428 -19.43 0.99 -7.55
N GLU A 429 -20.10 2.01 -8.10
CA GLU A 429 -20.29 3.32 -7.47
C GLU A 429 -21.18 3.23 -6.21
N ALA A 430 -22.11 2.26 -6.18
CA ALA A 430 -22.97 2.00 -5.04
C ALA A 430 -22.16 1.45 -3.84
N ILE A 431 -21.18 0.59 -4.10
CA ILE A 431 -20.25 0.07 -3.09
C ILE A 431 -19.10 1.06 -2.81
N GLY A 432 -18.77 1.94 -3.76
CA GLY A 432 -17.68 2.90 -3.65
C GLY A 432 -16.30 2.25 -3.85
N ILE A 433 -16.18 1.38 -4.86
CA ILE A 433 -14.95 0.69 -5.25
C ILE A 433 -14.66 0.93 -6.73
N TYR A 434 -13.40 1.24 -7.03
CA TYR A 434 -12.92 1.54 -8.38
C TYR A 434 -11.60 0.83 -8.62
N GLY A 435 -11.49 0.12 -9.74
CA GLY A 435 -10.30 -0.59 -10.20
C GLY A 435 -9.71 0.08 -11.43
N PHE A 436 -8.43 0.41 -11.34
CA PHE A 436 -7.66 1.03 -12.40
C PHE A 436 -6.53 0.12 -12.86
N VAL A 437 -6.07 0.29 -14.11
CA VAL A 437 -4.90 -0.41 -14.68
C VAL A 437 -3.88 0.62 -15.15
N PHE A 438 -2.61 0.39 -14.82
CA PHE A 438 -1.47 1.23 -15.16
C PHE A 438 -0.33 0.35 -15.65
N TYR A 439 0.50 0.88 -16.55
CA TYR A 439 1.80 0.30 -16.84
C TYR A 439 2.78 0.77 -15.77
N ARG A 440 3.71 -0.09 -15.35
CA ARG A 440 4.74 0.26 -14.37
C ARG A 440 5.89 -0.72 -14.42
N ASP A 441 7.13 -0.25 -14.36
CA ASP A 441 8.33 -1.09 -14.22
C ASP A 441 8.40 -2.23 -15.27
N GLY A 442 7.90 -1.98 -16.49
CA GLY A 442 7.89 -2.95 -17.59
C GLY A 442 6.75 -3.97 -17.60
N GLN A 443 5.65 -3.75 -16.88
CA GLN A 443 4.49 -4.64 -16.84
C GLN A 443 3.18 -3.89 -16.53
N TRP A 444 2.04 -4.48 -16.90
CA TRP A 444 0.74 -3.95 -16.51
C TRP A 444 0.33 -4.42 -15.11
N ILE A 445 -0.07 -3.46 -14.27
CA ILE A 445 -0.54 -3.67 -12.89
C ILE A 445 -1.93 -3.08 -12.71
N TYR A 446 -2.66 -3.52 -11.68
CA TYR A 446 -3.94 -2.91 -11.31
C TYR A 446 -3.91 -2.33 -9.90
N SER A 447 -4.70 -1.27 -9.69
CA SER A 447 -4.84 -0.55 -8.43
C SER A 447 -6.31 -0.37 -8.11
N ILE A 448 -6.78 -1.00 -7.02
CA ILE A 448 -8.16 -0.88 -6.52
C ILE A 448 -8.17 0.10 -5.35
N VAL A 449 -9.13 1.05 -5.34
CA VAL A 449 -9.28 2.09 -4.32
C VAL A 449 -10.74 2.25 -3.87
N ASP A 450 -10.94 2.75 -2.65
CA ASP A 450 -12.26 3.19 -2.15
C ASP A 450 -12.62 4.64 -2.56
N ASP A 451 -13.89 5.03 -2.36
CA ASP A 451 -14.42 6.35 -2.72
C ASP A 451 -14.09 7.49 -1.72
N LYS A 452 -13.17 7.30 -0.76
CA LYS A 452 -12.73 8.39 0.14
C LYS A 452 -11.78 9.36 -0.57
N LEU A 453 -11.98 10.67 -0.40
CA LEU A 453 -11.14 11.74 -0.96
C LEU A 453 -10.77 12.78 0.12
N TYR A 454 -9.58 13.36 0.01
CA TYR A 454 -9.12 14.46 0.89
C TYR A 454 -9.82 15.78 0.58
N LEU A 455 -10.13 16.54 1.63
CA LEU A 455 -10.79 17.85 1.59
C LEU A 455 -9.91 18.98 2.12
N LYS A 456 -10.11 20.19 1.60
CA LYS A 456 -9.45 21.43 2.04
C LYS A 456 -9.87 21.87 3.45
N HIS A 457 -11.12 21.63 3.80
CA HIS A 457 -11.73 22.04 5.07
C HIS A 457 -12.05 20.82 5.93
N ALA A 458 -12.06 21.01 7.25
CA ALA A 458 -12.52 20.01 8.21
C ALA A 458 -14.06 20.02 8.29
N ASP A 459 -14.64 19.01 8.94
CA ASP A 459 -16.05 19.07 9.35
C ASP A 459 -16.33 20.33 10.19
N TYR A 460 -17.56 20.86 10.12
CA TYR A 460 -17.97 22.09 10.80
C TYR A 460 -17.55 22.11 12.28
N ASP A 461 -17.83 21.02 13.01
CA ASP A 461 -17.46 20.80 14.41
C ASP A 461 -15.97 20.92 14.72
N LYS A 462 -15.11 20.68 13.73
CA LYS A 462 -13.65 20.65 13.84
C LYS A 462 -12.99 21.82 13.10
N SER A 463 -13.79 22.68 12.47
CA SER A 463 -13.31 23.86 11.77
C SER A 463 -12.93 24.96 12.77
N SER A 464 -11.88 25.72 12.47
CA SER A 464 -11.60 26.99 13.13
C SER A 464 -12.48 28.14 12.59
N GLN A 465 -13.38 27.84 11.64
CA GLN A 465 -14.24 28.83 10.97
C GLN A 465 -15.62 28.97 11.64
N LYS A 466 -15.79 28.45 12.87
CA LYS A 466 -17.01 28.64 13.67
C LYS A 466 -17.30 30.12 13.99
N GLU A 467 -16.31 31.00 13.87
CA GLU A 467 -16.48 32.46 14.04
C GLU A 467 -17.24 33.07 12.86
N TRP A 468 -16.90 32.70 11.61
CA TRP A 468 -17.66 33.09 10.40
C TRP A 468 -19.14 32.67 10.48
N ALA A 469 -19.41 31.51 11.08
CA ALA A 469 -20.76 31.00 11.33
C ALA A 469 -21.53 31.71 12.46
N ARG A 470 -20.85 32.49 13.31
CA ARG A 470 -21.47 33.32 14.38
C ARG A 470 -21.73 34.76 13.95
N GLU A 471 -21.00 35.23 12.95
CA GLU A 471 -21.15 36.58 12.39
C GLU A 471 -22.21 36.64 11.26
N GLY A 472 -22.46 35.52 10.59
CA GLY A 472 -23.54 35.39 9.61
C GLY A 472 -24.89 35.05 10.25
N ASP A 473 -25.94 35.75 9.84
CA ASP A 473 -27.33 35.49 10.22
C ASP A 473 -27.89 34.25 9.47
N PHE A 474 -27.35 33.08 9.82
CA PHE A 474 -27.73 31.79 9.23
C PHE A 474 -28.72 31.04 10.11
N SER A 475 -29.85 30.62 9.54
CA SER A 475 -30.83 29.78 10.24
C SER A 475 -30.32 28.36 10.54
N ASP A 476 -29.41 27.85 9.69
CA ASP A 476 -28.62 26.64 9.94
C ASP A 476 -27.19 26.85 9.43
N ALA A 477 -26.30 27.22 10.36
CA ALA A 477 -24.92 27.52 10.03
C ALA A 477 -24.07 26.29 9.69
N GLU A 478 -24.45 25.08 10.13
CA GLU A 478 -23.74 23.85 9.78
C GLU A 478 -24.06 23.45 8.34
N GLU A 479 -25.32 23.52 7.94
CA GLU A 479 -25.76 23.18 6.59
C GLU A 479 -25.22 24.19 5.55
N GLU A 480 -25.19 25.49 5.85
CA GLU A 480 -24.54 26.47 4.97
C GLU A 480 -23.01 26.28 4.92
N TYR A 481 -22.35 25.97 6.04
CA TYR A 481 -20.92 25.61 6.03
C TYR A 481 -20.66 24.40 5.13
N ARG A 482 -21.53 23.37 5.20
CA ARG A 482 -21.45 22.16 4.39
C ARG A 482 -21.54 22.48 2.90
N LYS A 483 -22.55 23.25 2.48
CA LYS A 483 -22.75 23.66 1.07
C LYS A 483 -21.57 24.46 0.50
N ILE A 484 -20.98 25.35 1.30
CA ILE A 484 -19.92 26.25 0.84
C ILE A 484 -18.56 25.57 0.80
N PHE A 485 -18.18 24.84 1.86
CA PHE A 485 -16.82 24.35 2.06
C PHE A 485 -16.64 22.83 1.85
N LEU A 486 -17.70 22.03 1.92
CA LEU A 486 -17.64 20.57 1.91
C LEU A 486 -18.36 19.91 0.73
N GLU A 487 -19.13 20.66 -0.08
CA GLU A 487 -19.84 20.14 -1.25
C GLU A 487 -19.15 20.45 -2.60
N GLY A 488 -19.15 19.46 -3.48
CA GLY A 488 -18.72 19.52 -4.88
C GLY A 488 -17.21 19.61 -5.08
N SER A 489 -16.80 19.70 -6.34
CA SER A 489 -15.38 19.70 -6.77
C SER A 489 -14.50 20.75 -6.06
N ARG A 490 -15.08 21.85 -5.54
CA ARG A 490 -14.33 22.90 -4.82
C ARG A 490 -13.81 22.44 -3.46
N ALA A 491 -14.50 21.52 -2.79
CA ALA A 491 -14.14 21.00 -1.47
C ALA A 491 -12.88 20.10 -1.51
N LEU A 492 -12.65 19.44 -2.65
CA LEU A 492 -11.51 18.54 -2.87
C LEU A 492 -10.16 19.25 -2.69
N TYR A 493 -9.21 18.53 -2.09
CA TYR A 493 -7.86 19.02 -1.81
C TYR A 493 -6.92 18.93 -3.02
N PHE A 494 -6.93 17.78 -3.71
CA PHE A 494 -6.06 17.47 -4.85
C PHE A 494 -6.79 17.72 -6.19
N ALA A 495 -6.56 16.89 -7.22
CA ALA A 495 -7.15 17.06 -8.53
C ALA A 495 -8.69 16.99 -8.50
N LYS A 496 -9.31 17.68 -9.46
CA LYS A 496 -10.76 17.83 -9.55
C LYS A 496 -11.19 18.12 -10.98
N CYS A 497 -12.34 17.60 -11.37
CA CYS A 497 -12.99 17.97 -12.62
C CYS A 497 -13.61 19.37 -12.51
N LEU A 498 -13.66 20.11 -13.62
CA LEU A 498 -14.36 21.41 -13.66
C LEU A 498 -15.87 21.26 -13.51
N LEU A 499 -16.45 20.18 -14.03
CA LEU A 499 -17.87 19.87 -13.88
C LEU A 499 -18.16 19.50 -12.42
N LYS A 500 -19.18 20.12 -11.81
CA LYS A 500 -19.42 20.11 -10.35
C LYS A 500 -19.54 18.69 -9.76
N ASN A 501 -20.00 17.74 -10.56
CA ASN A 501 -20.40 16.39 -10.15
C ASN A 501 -19.56 15.27 -10.78
N GLU A 502 -18.57 15.60 -11.59
CA GLU A 502 -17.72 14.61 -12.27
C GLU A 502 -16.57 14.16 -11.37
N ILE A 503 -16.33 12.83 -11.26
CA ILE A 503 -15.45 12.26 -10.22
C ILE A 503 -14.30 11.36 -10.71
N TRP A 504 -14.17 11.05 -12.00
CA TRP A 504 -13.12 10.11 -12.46
C TRP A 504 -11.70 10.57 -12.10
N LEU A 505 -11.39 11.86 -12.26
CA LEU A 505 -10.05 12.40 -12.08
C LEU A 505 -9.50 12.26 -10.65
N PRO A 506 -10.20 12.71 -9.57
CA PRO A 506 -9.70 12.51 -8.20
C PRO A 506 -9.56 11.03 -7.81
N LEU A 507 -10.37 10.14 -8.39
CA LEU A 507 -10.27 8.69 -8.15
C LEU A 507 -9.08 8.06 -8.90
N LEU A 508 -8.82 8.50 -10.13
CA LEU A 508 -7.66 8.11 -10.92
C LEU A 508 -6.37 8.60 -10.27
N GLU A 509 -6.30 9.88 -9.88
CA GLU A 509 -5.16 10.45 -9.16
C GLU A 509 -4.88 9.68 -7.87
N LYS A 510 -5.92 9.30 -7.11
CA LYS A 510 -5.78 8.45 -5.92
C LYS A 510 -5.23 7.06 -6.25
N ALA A 511 -5.73 6.41 -7.29
CA ALA A 511 -5.28 5.08 -7.68
C ALA A 511 -3.83 5.09 -8.20
N PHE A 512 -3.44 6.17 -8.90
CA PHE A 512 -2.08 6.45 -9.34
C PHE A 512 -1.16 6.75 -8.15
N ALA A 513 -1.57 7.62 -7.23
CA ALA A 513 -0.86 7.86 -5.97
C ALA A 513 -0.63 6.55 -5.18
N LYS A 514 -1.64 5.68 -5.08
CA LYS A 514 -1.51 4.34 -4.48
C LYS A 514 -0.50 3.46 -5.22
N ALA A 515 -0.53 3.44 -6.55
CA ALA A 515 0.44 2.66 -7.35
C ALA A 515 1.88 3.17 -7.15
N HIS A 516 2.07 4.48 -6.98
CA HIS A 516 3.36 5.12 -6.64
C HIS A 516 3.65 5.17 -5.13
N GLY A 517 2.78 4.56 -4.31
CA GLY A 517 2.90 4.40 -2.87
C GLY A 517 2.25 5.50 -2.02
N HIS A 518 2.22 6.76 -2.46
CA HIS A 518 1.63 7.89 -1.71
C HIS A 518 1.46 9.14 -2.58
N TYR A 519 0.64 10.12 -2.14
CA TYR A 519 0.41 11.37 -2.87
C TYR A 519 1.67 12.24 -3.05
N ASN A 520 2.57 12.31 -2.06
CA ASN A 520 3.83 13.07 -2.23
C ASN A 520 4.77 12.48 -3.30
N ALA A 521 4.63 11.19 -3.66
CA ALA A 521 5.40 10.58 -4.75
C ALA A 521 5.04 11.18 -6.12
N LEU A 522 3.92 11.90 -6.22
CA LEU A 522 3.52 12.61 -7.43
C LEU A 522 4.09 14.04 -7.48
N TYR A 523 4.82 14.49 -6.45
CA TYR A 523 5.40 15.83 -6.39
C TYR A 523 6.70 15.90 -7.20
N GLY A 524 6.61 16.42 -8.42
CA GLY A 524 7.72 16.51 -9.36
C GLY A 524 7.90 15.21 -10.15
N GLY A 525 7.93 15.32 -11.47
CA GLY A 525 8.05 14.20 -12.40
C GLY A 525 8.03 14.70 -13.84
N LEU A 526 8.20 13.80 -14.80
CA LEU A 526 8.31 14.14 -16.22
C LEU A 526 7.04 13.72 -16.96
N THR A 527 6.48 14.60 -17.80
CA THR A 527 5.23 14.31 -18.52
C THR A 527 5.31 13.02 -19.33
N GLY A 528 6.51 12.65 -19.82
CA GLY A 528 6.77 11.39 -20.50
C GLY A 528 6.55 10.15 -19.63
N GLU A 529 7.04 10.16 -18.39
CA GLU A 529 6.86 9.05 -17.42
C GLU A 529 5.36 8.81 -17.18
N ALA A 530 4.56 9.88 -17.03
CA ALA A 530 3.11 9.74 -16.91
C ALA A 530 2.46 9.22 -18.19
N ILE A 531 2.93 9.60 -19.39
CA ILE A 531 2.40 9.02 -20.64
C ILE A 531 2.72 7.52 -20.70
N GLU A 532 3.93 7.11 -20.33
CA GLU A 532 4.35 5.70 -20.27
C GLU A 532 3.51 4.91 -19.26
N ASP A 533 3.38 5.37 -18.01
CA ASP A 533 2.62 4.68 -16.96
C ASP A 533 1.10 4.61 -17.28
N LEU A 534 0.58 5.55 -18.06
CA LEU A 534 -0.83 5.57 -18.47
C LEU A 534 -1.11 4.81 -19.77
N THR A 535 -0.11 4.46 -20.58
CA THR A 535 -0.33 3.85 -21.92
C THR A 535 0.48 2.60 -22.25
N GLY A 536 1.56 2.33 -21.52
CA GLY A 536 2.57 1.35 -21.94
C GLY A 536 3.35 1.76 -23.20
N GLY A 537 3.29 3.04 -23.58
CA GLY A 537 4.04 3.62 -24.70
C GLY A 537 5.54 3.78 -24.42
N VAL A 538 6.21 4.53 -25.29
CA VAL A 538 7.64 4.88 -25.17
C VAL A 538 7.76 6.38 -25.42
N THR A 539 8.41 7.10 -24.50
CA THR A 539 8.68 8.53 -24.64
C THR A 539 10.13 8.80 -25.01
N THR A 540 10.32 9.86 -25.81
CA THR A 540 11.62 10.50 -26.03
C THR A 540 11.56 11.94 -25.56
N GLU A 541 12.54 12.38 -24.78
CA GLU A 541 12.67 13.80 -24.43
C GLU A 541 13.65 14.50 -25.37
N ILE A 542 13.28 15.71 -25.81
CA ILE A 542 14.08 16.55 -26.72
C ILE A 542 14.26 17.92 -26.07
N LEU A 543 15.50 18.39 -25.96
CA LEU A 543 15.77 19.79 -25.63
C LEU A 543 15.57 20.63 -26.89
N THR A 544 14.83 21.74 -26.80
CA THR A 544 14.55 22.60 -27.96
C THR A 544 15.79 23.24 -28.58
N SER A 545 16.91 23.29 -27.85
CA SER A 545 18.23 23.69 -28.34
C SER A 545 18.89 22.68 -29.27
N ASP A 546 18.49 21.41 -29.18
CA ASP A 546 19.18 20.28 -29.79
C ASP A 546 18.44 19.80 -31.06
N ILE A 547 17.36 20.49 -31.44
CA ILE A 547 16.59 20.26 -32.67
C ILE A 547 17.45 20.71 -33.87
N LEU A 548 18.06 19.74 -34.55
CA LEU A 548 18.93 19.97 -35.71
C LEU A 548 18.17 20.55 -36.92
N ASP A 549 16.97 20.05 -37.20
CA ASP A 549 16.14 20.50 -38.31
C ASP A 549 14.72 20.83 -37.82
N VAL A 550 14.46 22.13 -37.65
CA VAL A 550 13.18 22.66 -37.17
C VAL A 550 12.04 22.46 -38.18
N ASN A 551 12.34 22.42 -39.49
CA ASN A 551 11.32 22.15 -40.50
C ASN A 551 10.89 20.70 -40.48
N ARG A 552 11.86 19.79 -40.33
CA ARG A 552 11.58 18.37 -40.18
C ARG A 552 10.87 18.05 -38.88
N PHE A 553 11.29 18.61 -37.74
CA PHE A 553 10.59 18.44 -36.46
C PHE A 553 9.13 18.95 -36.54
N TRP A 554 8.90 20.06 -37.23
CA TRP A 554 7.54 20.55 -37.47
C TRP A 554 6.69 19.57 -38.29
N THR A 555 7.21 19.09 -39.41
CA THR A 555 6.47 18.26 -40.37
C THR A 555 6.34 16.79 -39.96
N ASP A 556 7.40 16.19 -39.44
CA ASP A 556 7.44 14.77 -39.07
C ASP A 556 6.78 14.51 -37.70
N GLU A 557 6.83 15.48 -36.76
CA GLU A 557 6.42 15.28 -35.35
C GLU A 557 5.29 16.21 -34.90
N LEU A 558 5.47 17.53 -34.90
CA LEU A 558 4.50 18.47 -34.32
C LEU A 558 3.13 18.45 -35.03
N LEU A 559 3.11 18.43 -36.37
CA LEU A 559 1.87 18.30 -37.14
C LEU A 559 1.14 16.96 -36.95
N HIS A 560 1.80 15.96 -36.35
CA HIS A 560 1.21 14.65 -36.01
C HIS A 560 0.84 14.52 -34.51
N VAL A 561 0.71 15.65 -33.81
CA VAL A 561 0.15 15.68 -32.45
C VAL A 561 -1.27 15.11 -32.43
N ASN A 562 -1.58 14.33 -31.40
CA ASN A 562 -2.83 13.56 -31.21
C ASN A 562 -3.17 12.50 -32.27
N SER A 563 -2.51 12.46 -33.43
CA SER A 563 -2.70 11.39 -34.44
C SER A 563 -1.60 10.31 -34.39
N ARG A 564 -0.39 10.67 -33.97
CA ARG A 564 0.74 9.76 -33.78
C ARG A 564 1.48 9.97 -32.45
N PHE A 565 1.51 11.22 -31.96
CA PHE A 565 2.28 11.58 -30.77
C PHE A 565 1.42 12.32 -29.75
N ILE A 566 1.62 12.00 -28.47
CA ILE A 566 1.16 12.84 -27.35
C ILE A 566 2.35 13.67 -26.92
N ILE A 567 2.25 15.00 -27.03
CA ILE A 567 3.40 15.90 -26.83
C ILE A 567 3.18 16.77 -25.59
N GLY A 568 3.98 16.49 -24.56
CA GLY A 568 4.16 17.38 -23.41
C GLY A 568 5.36 18.29 -23.60
N CYS A 569 5.30 19.52 -23.09
CA CYS A 569 6.42 20.46 -23.10
C CYS A 569 6.53 21.21 -21.77
N ALA A 570 7.73 21.66 -21.42
CA ALA A 570 8.01 22.42 -20.21
C ALA A 570 9.16 23.40 -20.44
N THR A 571 9.33 24.36 -19.53
CA THR A 571 10.40 25.37 -19.59
C THR A 571 11.04 25.58 -18.22
N GLY A 572 12.28 26.08 -18.19
CA GLY A 572 13.04 26.34 -16.95
C GLY A 572 13.75 25.13 -16.31
N ARG A 573 13.95 24.03 -17.05
CA ARG A 573 14.60 22.79 -16.54
C ARG A 573 16.01 23.02 -15.98
N PHE A 574 16.76 23.97 -16.54
CA PHE A 574 18.14 24.30 -16.15
C PHE A 574 18.29 25.68 -15.51
N ASP A 575 17.18 26.38 -15.24
CA ASP A 575 17.22 27.77 -14.74
C ASP A 575 17.77 27.87 -13.30
N GLU A 576 17.85 26.75 -12.57
CA GLU A 576 18.36 26.67 -11.18
C GLU A 576 19.79 27.19 -11.00
N TRP A 577 20.60 27.19 -12.07
CA TRP A 577 21.93 27.80 -12.03
C TRP A 577 21.90 29.32 -11.77
N GLN A 578 20.78 29.99 -12.02
CA GLN A 578 20.57 31.41 -11.75
C GLN A 578 19.89 31.69 -10.39
N GLY A 579 19.62 30.66 -9.58
CA GLY A 579 18.89 30.73 -8.31
C GLY A 579 17.54 30.01 -8.36
N ASP A 580 16.72 30.13 -7.30
CA ASP A 580 15.39 29.52 -7.29
C ASP A 580 14.40 30.33 -8.14
N VAL A 581 14.41 30.08 -9.45
CA VAL A 581 13.56 30.78 -10.43
C VAL A 581 12.14 30.19 -10.47
N ASN A 582 11.48 30.17 -9.32
CA ASN A 582 10.01 30.10 -9.25
C ASN A 582 9.45 31.43 -9.76
N GLY A 583 9.14 31.50 -11.05
CA GLY A 583 8.72 32.75 -11.71
C GLY A 583 8.05 32.55 -13.07
N GLU A 584 7.70 33.67 -13.69
CA GLU A 584 7.02 33.74 -14.98
C GLU A 584 7.91 34.47 -16.00
N ARG A 585 8.01 33.93 -17.22
CA ARG A 585 8.64 34.60 -18.36
C ARG A 585 7.55 34.93 -19.38
N LYS A 586 7.18 36.20 -19.49
CA LYS A 586 6.09 36.67 -20.37
C LYS A 586 4.79 35.85 -20.13
N ASP A 587 4.36 35.83 -18.88
CA ASP A 587 3.15 35.15 -18.38
C ASP A 587 3.13 33.61 -18.50
N ILE A 588 4.18 33.01 -19.07
CA ILE A 588 4.42 31.55 -19.04
C ILE A 588 5.16 31.19 -17.76
N GLN A 589 4.55 30.34 -16.92
CA GLN A 589 5.14 29.84 -15.69
C GLN A 589 6.29 28.86 -15.97
N LEU A 590 7.44 29.10 -15.31
CA LEU A 590 8.58 28.19 -15.32
C LEU A 590 8.30 26.93 -14.50
N LYS A 591 9.02 25.85 -14.81
CA LYS A 591 8.89 24.53 -14.15
C LYS A 591 7.47 23.97 -14.13
N ARG A 592 6.64 24.34 -15.12
CA ARG A 592 5.30 23.78 -15.38
C ARG A 592 5.30 22.91 -16.62
N ALA A 593 4.53 21.83 -16.54
CA ALA A 593 4.20 21.00 -17.70
C ALA A 593 2.97 21.56 -18.42
N PHE A 594 3.10 21.68 -19.73
CA PHE A 594 2.05 22.04 -20.68
C PHE A 594 1.87 20.89 -21.68
N THR A 595 0.74 20.89 -22.38
CA THR A 595 0.42 19.91 -23.43
C THR A 595 0.25 20.64 -24.75
N VAL A 596 0.84 20.12 -25.84
CA VAL A 596 0.49 20.56 -27.19
C VAL A 596 -0.83 19.89 -27.57
N ILE A 597 -1.87 20.68 -27.84
CA ILE A 597 -3.21 20.19 -28.21
C ILE A 597 -3.38 20.18 -29.74
N GLU A 598 -2.72 21.09 -30.42
CA GLU A 598 -2.87 21.29 -31.86
C GLU A 598 -1.61 21.97 -32.41
N ALA A 599 -1.26 21.65 -33.66
CA ALA A 599 -0.24 22.33 -34.43
C ALA A 599 -0.84 22.66 -35.80
N CYS A 600 -0.76 23.92 -36.21
CA CYS A 600 -1.37 24.38 -37.47
C CYS A 600 -0.52 25.43 -38.18
N GLU A 601 -0.75 25.58 -39.49
CA GLU A 601 -0.15 26.63 -40.32
C GLU A 601 -1.24 27.63 -40.73
N VAL A 602 -1.05 28.90 -40.42
CA VAL A 602 -2.02 29.99 -40.66
C VAL A 602 -1.36 31.06 -41.53
N THR A 603 -2.09 31.62 -42.50
CA THR A 603 -1.61 32.75 -43.31
C THR A 603 -2.27 34.04 -42.85
N HIS A 604 -1.45 35.03 -42.49
CA HIS A 604 -1.88 36.36 -42.04
C HIS A 604 -0.95 37.42 -42.65
N ASP A 605 -1.49 38.54 -43.14
CA ASP A 605 -0.75 39.58 -43.89
C ASP A 605 0.19 39.04 -44.99
N GLY A 606 -0.25 37.99 -45.70
CA GLY A 606 0.51 37.35 -46.78
C GLY A 606 1.74 36.56 -46.32
N ARG A 607 1.90 36.32 -45.01
CA ARG A 607 2.96 35.47 -44.43
C ARG A 607 2.36 34.24 -43.76
N MET A 608 3.03 33.11 -43.88
CA MET A 608 2.66 31.87 -43.19
C MET A 608 3.32 31.83 -41.80
N TYR A 609 2.53 31.48 -40.79
CA TYR A 609 2.89 31.31 -39.39
C TYR A 609 2.61 29.87 -38.96
N ARG A 610 3.54 29.30 -38.20
CA ARG A 610 3.42 27.99 -37.55
C ARG A 610 3.02 28.19 -36.10
N LEU A 611 1.84 27.71 -35.72
CA LEU A 611 1.23 27.98 -34.41
C LEU A 611 1.01 26.68 -33.63
N LEU A 612 1.31 26.71 -32.34
CA LEU A 612 1.04 25.62 -31.40
C LEU A 612 -0.01 26.05 -30.39
N ASN A 613 -1.09 25.29 -30.29
CA ASN A 613 -2.10 25.45 -29.25
C ASN A 613 -1.60 24.74 -27.99
N LEU A 614 -1.10 25.51 -27.02
CA LEU A 614 -0.58 24.99 -25.76
C LEU A 614 -1.64 25.07 -24.66
N ARG A 615 -1.77 23.99 -23.90
CA ARG A 615 -2.67 23.90 -22.76
C ARG A 615 -1.93 23.86 -21.44
N ASN A 616 -2.31 24.78 -20.56
CA ASN A 616 -1.93 24.78 -19.16
C ASN A 616 -2.93 23.92 -18.34
N PRO A 617 -2.53 22.78 -17.74
CA PRO A 617 -3.44 21.94 -16.93
C PRO A 617 -3.96 22.62 -15.66
N TRP A 618 -3.36 23.75 -15.24
CA TRP A 618 -3.83 24.54 -14.10
C TRP A 618 -5.02 25.44 -14.42
N GLY A 619 -5.20 25.86 -15.68
CA GLY A 619 -6.28 26.77 -16.07
C GLY A 619 -6.32 28.09 -15.29
N LYS A 620 -5.15 28.67 -14.99
CA LYS A 620 -5.00 29.96 -14.26
C LYS A 620 -4.23 31.03 -15.02
N THR A 621 -3.27 30.65 -15.84
CA THR A 621 -2.43 31.56 -16.63
C THR A 621 -2.38 31.09 -18.07
N GLU A 622 -2.49 32.06 -18.98
CA GLU A 622 -2.46 31.90 -20.43
C GLU A 622 -1.47 32.92 -21.00
N TRP A 623 -0.93 32.64 -22.18
CA TRP A 623 -0.08 33.58 -22.90
C TRP A 623 -0.86 34.84 -23.28
N SER A 624 -0.27 36.03 -23.11
CA SER A 624 -0.92 37.34 -23.37
C SER A 624 -0.39 38.07 -24.61
N GLY A 625 0.62 37.52 -25.29
CA GLY A 625 1.25 38.15 -26.46
C GLY A 625 0.52 37.87 -27.78
N ALA A 626 1.25 37.99 -28.90
CA ALA A 626 0.73 37.68 -30.24
C ALA A 626 0.09 36.28 -30.30
N TRP A 627 -1.07 36.15 -30.96
CA TRP A 627 -1.88 34.93 -31.05
C TRP A 627 -2.48 34.43 -29.71
N SER A 628 -2.58 35.30 -28.70
CA SER A 628 -3.33 35.01 -27.47
C SER A 628 -4.84 35.16 -27.66
N HIS A 629 -5.63 34.70 -26.68
CA HIS A 629 -7.06 34.99 -26.70
C HIS A 629 -7.29 36.51 -26.54
N GLY A 630 -7.84 37.15 -27.57
CA GLY A 630 -8.05 38.59 -27.62
C GLY A 630 -6.88 39.40 -28.19
N SER A 631 -5.89 38.75 -28.83
CA SER A 631 -4.94 39.45 -29.70
C SER A 631 -5.61 40.08 -30.92
N VAL A 632 -4.86 40.88 -31.68
CA VAL A 632 -5.36 41.53 -32.91
C VAL A 632 -5.24 40.58 -34.11
N GLU A 633 -4.21 39.73 -34.07
CA GLU A 633 -3.96 38.59 -34.96
C GLU A 633 -4.97 37.45 -34.76
#